data_AF-K9WI59-F1
#
_entry.id   AF-K9WI59-F1
#
_cell.length_a   1.000
_cell.length_b   1.000
_cell.length_c   1.000
_cell.angle_alpha   90.00
_cell.angle_beta   90.00
_cell.angle_gamma   90.00
#
_symmetry.space_group_name_H-M   'P 1'
#
loop_
_entity.id
_entity.type
_entity.pdbx_description
1 polymer ?
#
loop_
_entity_poly.entity_id
_entity_poly.type
_entity_poly.pdbx_seq_one_letter_code
_entity_poly.pdbx_strand_id
1 'polypeptide(L)'
;MDELETQLWLNRVEPYEGESISHFLGRFRRAKGNKFSAPSGLGKVAGLGVVLVRWEKLYLNPFPTRQQLEALADVVMVDADRLAQMLPPKGVTMKPRPILLCAVCYAENPYHRIEWQFKERWGCDGRSANRLRHRHQLPLLGKCINCETPFPIPALWVEGECPHCFLPFARMAKRQKSRRA
;
A
#
# COMPACT_ATOMS: atom_id res chain seq x y z
N MET A 1 30.60 11.69 -23.15
CA MET A 1 30.60 10.43 -22.40
C MET A 1 29.19 9.92 -22.54
N ASP A 2 29.02 8.86 -23.31
CA ASP A 2 27.77 8.43 -23.92
C ASP A 2 26.77 7.98 -22.83
N GLU A 3 25.71 8.77 -22.62
CA GLU A 3 24.58 8.40 -21.78
C GLU A 3 23.81 7.32 -22.53
N LEU A 4 24.13 6.06 -22.25
CA LEU A 4 23.31 4.92 -22.62
C LEU A 4 21.91 5.13 -22.03
N GLU A 5 21.02 5.74 -22.81
CA GLU A 5 19.58 5.80 -22.60
C GLU A 5 19.07 4.37 -22.47
N THR A 6 19.13 3.85 -21.25
CA THR A 6 18.63 2.53 -20.93
C THR A 6 17.12 2.64 -20.94
N GLN A 7 16.51 2.45 -22.10
CA GLN A 7 15.06 2.45 -22.25
C GLN A 7 14.51 1.29 -21.43
N LEU A 8 13.96 1.61 -20.26
CA LEU A 8 13.35 0.62 -19.38
C LEU A 8 11.99 0.22 -19.97
N TRP A 9 11.86 -1.05 -20.32
CA TRP A 9 10.60 -1.64 -20.79
C TRP A 9 9.71 -1.95 -19.58
N LEU A 10 9.03 -0.92 -19.10
CA LEU A 10 8.14 -1.01 -17.95
C LEU A 10 6.71 -1.32 -18.39
N ASN A 11 6.03 -2.17 -17.62
CA ASN A 11 4.61 -2.43 -17.72
C ASN A 11 3.85 -1.56 -16.73
N ARG A 12 2.81 -0.89 -17.25
CA ARG A 12 1.88 -0.13 -16.42
C ARG A 12 1.14 -1.06 -15.48
N VAL A 13 0.98 -0.61 -14.23
CA VAL A 13 0.13 -1.27 -13.23
C VAL A 13 -0.97 -0.31 -12.86
N GLU A 14 -2.23 -0.74 -13.04
CA GLU A 14 -3.37 0.11 -12.68
C GLU A 14 -3.57 0.11 -11.15
N PRO A 15 -3.64 1.29 -10.51
CA PRO A 15 -3.89 1.37 -9.08
C PRO A 15 -5.35 1.11 -8.72
N TYR A 16 -5.58 0.36 -7.64
CA TYR A 16 -6.93 0.20 -7.12
C TYR A 16 -7.42 1.47 -6.42
N GLU A 17 -8.73 1.67 -6.41
CA GLU A 17 -9.33 2.78 -5.70
C GLU A 17 -9.09 2.67 -4.18
N GLY A 18 -8.49 3.70 -3.59
CA GLY A 18 -8.15 3.73 -2.16
C GLY A 18 -6.95 2.85 -1.77
N GLU A 19 -6.21 2.31 -2.73
CA GLU A 19 -4.95 1.59 -2.49
C GLU A 19 -3.93 2.50 -1.79
N SER A 20 -3.12 1.94 -0.88
CA SER A 20 -2.00 2.69 -0.30
C SER A 20 -0.82 2.76 -1.26
N ILE A 21 -0.10 3.89 -1.23
CA ILE A 21 1.10 4.07 -2.07
C ILE A 21 2.13 2.96 -1.84
N SER A 22 2.23 2.47 -0.60
CA SER A 22 3.10 1.35 -0.25
C SER A 22 2.76 0.08 -1.02
N HIS A 23 1.49 -0.30 -1.07
CA HIS A 23 1.06 -1.53 -1.74
C HIS A 23 1.20 -1.42 -3.26
N PHE A 24 0.79 -0.28 -3.82
CA PHE A 24 0.95 0.03 -5.24
C PHE A 24 2.41 -0.09 -5.68
N LEU A 25 3.33 0.57 -4.98
CA LEU A 25 4.76 0.52 -5.31
C LEU A 25 5.31 -0.91 -5.27
N GLY A 26 4.92 -1.71 -4.28
CA GLY A 26 5.29 -3.13 -4.20
C GLY A 26 4.81 -3.93 -5.42
N ARG A 27 3.54 -3.75 -5.82
CA ARG A 27 2.97 -4.38 -7.02
C ARG A 27 3.69 -3.93 -8.28
N PHE A 28 3.91 -2.63 -8.45
CA PHE A 28 4.62 -2.06 -9.59
C PHE A 28 6.02 -2.65 -9.74
N ARG A 29 6.80 -2.70 -8.65
CA ARG A 29 8.16 -3.25 -8.69
C ARG A 29 8.22 -4.72 -9.11
N ARG A 30 7.23 -5.51 -8.69
CA ARG A 30 7.15 -6.96 -8.97
C ARG A 30 6.42 -7.31 -10.25
N ALA A 31 5.71 -6.36 -10.86
CA ALA A 31 5.00 -6.61 -12.10
C ALA A 31 5.97 -7.18 -13.14
N LYS A 32 5.47 -8.11 -13.96
CA LYS A 32 6.22 -8.70 -15.06
C LYS A 32 6.85 -7.54 -15.87
N GLY A 33 8.14 -7.63 -16.21
CA GLY A 33 8.87 -6.56 -16.91
C GLY A 33 9.54 -5.51 -16.02
N ASN A 34 8.92 -5.07 -14.91
CA ASN A 34 9.45 -3.96 -14.09
C ASN A 34 10.65 -4.38 -13.21
N LYS A 35 10.65 -5.63 -12.72
CA LYS A 35 11.76 -6.32 -12.02
C LYS A 35 12.66 -5.46 -11.10
N PHE A 36 12.09 -4.56 -10.31
CA PHE A 36 12.84 -3.78 -9.32
C PHE A 36 13.00 -4.56 -8.01
N SER A 37 14.19 -5.10 -7.75
CA SER A 37 14.49 -5.88 -6.54
C SER A 37 14.31 -5.07 -5.24
N ALA A 38 14.56 -3.76 -5.27
CA ALA A 38 14.48 -2.88 -4.11
C ALA A 38 13.80 -1.53 -4.44
N PRO A 39 13.18 -0.86 -3.44
CA PRO A 39 12.62 0.48 -3.61
C PRO A 39 13.65 1.53 -4.03
N SER A 40 14.92 1.36 -3.64
CA SER A 40 16.00 2.25 -4.04
C SER A 40 16.28 2.21 -5.55
N GLY A 41 16.07 1.06 -6.20
CA GLY A 41 16.22 0.93 -7.65
C GLY A 41 15.18 1.76 -8.40
N LEU A 42 13.91 1.62 -8.04
CA LEU A 42 12.84 2.45 -8.57
C LEU A 42 13.05 3.93 -8.24
N GLY A 43 13.50 4.22 -7.01
CA GLY A 43 13.78 5.58 -6.56
C GLY A 43 14.89 6.24 -7.36
N LYS A 44 15.92 5.50 -7.76
CA LYS A 44 16.98 5.99 -8.64
C LYS A 44 16.43 6.37 -10.01
N VAL A 45 15.59 5.52 -10.60
CA VAL A 45 14.96 5.79 -11.92
C VAL A 45 14.05 7.01 -11.86
N ALA A 46 13.26 7.17 -10.80
CA ALA A 46 12.37 8.32 -10.60
C ALA A 46 13.08 9.59 -10.08
N GLY A 47 14.39 9.57 -9.88
CA GLY A 47 15.12 10.72 -9.28
C GLY A 47 14.76 11.01 -7.80
N LEU A 48 14.09 10.08 -7.11
CA LEU A 48 13.63 10.21 -5.72
C LEU A 48 14.56 9.54 -4.70
N GLY A 49 15.44 8.65 -5.16
CA GLY A 49 16.40 7.92 -4.33
C GLY A 49 15.75 7.22 -3.12
N VAL A 50 16.25 7.52 -1.92
CA VAL A 50 15.80 6.90 -0.67
C VAL A 50 14.39 7.33 -0.22
N VAL A 51 13.82 8.38 -0.83
CA VAL A 51 12.46 8.85 -0.48
C VAL A 51 11.42 7.76 -0.70
N LEU A 52 11.52 6.98 -1.79
CA LEU A 52 10.60 5.86 -2.05
C LEU A 52 10.67 4.76 -0.99
N VAL A 53 11.84 4.52 -0.40
CA VAL A 53 11.99 3.56 0.71
C VAL A 53 11.10 3.94 1.90
N ARG A 54 10.95 5.25 2.14
CA ARG A 54 10.13 5.79 3.23
C ARG A 54 8.65 5.66 2.90
N TRP A 55 8.26 5.95 1.66
CA TRP A 55 6.87 5.84 1.20
C TRP A 55 6.37 4.39 1.21
N GLU A 56 7.21 3.42 0.82
CA GLU A 56 6.88 1.99 0.97
C GLU A 56 6.65 1.59 2.42
N LYS A 57 7.30 2.25 3.36
CA LYS A 57 7.10 2.03 4.80
C LYS A 57 6.00 2.93 5.39
N LEU A 58 5.26 3.67 4.55
CA LEU A 58 4.25 4.66 4.93
C LEU A 58 4.79 5.81 5.81
N TYR A 59 6.10 6.06 5.77
CA TYR A 59 6.71 7.24 6.38
C TYR A 59 6.70 8.38 5.37
N LEU A 60 5.68 9.24 5.48
CA LEU A 60 5.41 10.36 4.57
C LEU A 60 5.81 11.71 5.18
N ASN A 61 6.92 11.78 5.94
CA ASN A 61 7.40 13.04 6.53
C ASN A 61 8.86 13.33 6.08
N PRO A 62 9.16 14.28 5.20
CA PRO A 62 8.24 15.28 4.66
C PRO A 62 7.18 14.65 3.76
N PHE A 63 6.02 15.31 3.69
CA PHE A 63 4.92 14.86 2.85
C PHE A 63 5.32 14.91 1.38
N PRO A 64 4.92 13.93 0.54
CA PRO A 64 5.20 13.95 -0.89
C PRO A 64 4.80 15.28 -1.54
N THR A 65 5.73 15.91 -2.25
CA THR A 65 5.45 17.14 -3.00
C THR A 65 4.84 16.80 -4.36
N ARG A 66 4.18 17.79 -5.01
CA ARG A 66 3.65 17.60 -6.36
C ARG A 66 4.74 17.18 -7.36
N GLN A 67 5.87 17.86 -7.34
CA GLN A 67 7.03 17.54 -8.19
C GLN A 67 7.53 16.11 -7.98
N GLN A 68 7.57 15.63 -6.73
CA GLN A 68 7.98 14.24 -6.46
C GLN A 68 6.95 13.22 -6.98
N LEU A 69 5.65 13.57 -6.91
CA LEU A 69 4.60 12.73 -7.48
C LEU A 69 4.63 12.71 -9.01
N GLU A 70 4.93 13.84 -9.66
CA GLU A 70 5.12 13.93 -11.11
C GLU A 70 6.34 13.11 -11.56
N ALA A 71 7.48 13.24 -10.87
CA ALA A 71 8.66 12.44 -11.17
C ALA A 71 8.42 10.93 -11.03
N LEU A 72 7.60 10.51 -10.05
CA LEU A 72 7.18 9.12 -9.94
C LEU A 72 6.19 8.75 -11.05
N ALA A 73 5.22 9.61 -11.35
CA ALA A 73 4.15 9.42 -12.34
C ALA A 73 4.71 9.06 -13.72
N ASP A 74 5.75 9.77 -14.15
CA ASP A 74 6.42 9.54 -15.44
C ASP A 74 7.00 8.13 -15.54
N VAL A 75 7.55 7.60 -14.44
CA VAL A 75 8.15 6.25 -14.41
C VAL A 75 7.09 5.16 -14.27
N VAL A 76 6.05 5.39 -13.46
CA VAL A 76 5.04 4.36 -13.21
C VAL A 76 3.86 4.39 -14.19
N MET A 77 3.83 5.38 -15.09
CA MET A 77 2.78 5.60 -16.09
C MET A 77 1.39 5.76 -15.46
N VAL A 78 1.31 6.52 -14.37
CA VAL A 78 0.08 6.82 -13.62
C VAL A 78 0.06 8.30 -13.26
N ASP A 79 -1.06 8.99 -13.48
CA ASP A 79 -1.20 10.42 -13.19
C ASP A 79 -0.82 10.77 -11.75
N ALA A 80 -0.14 11.92 -11.56
CA ALA A 80 0.26 12.41 -10.24
C ALA A 80 -0.95 12.63 -9.30
N ASP A 81 -2.11 13.02 -9.83
CA ASP A 81 -3.35 13.12 -9.05
C ASP A 81 -3.85 11.76 -8.57
N ARG A 82 -3.65 10.71 -9.37
CA ARG A 82 -3.98 9.34 -8.98
C ARG A 82 -3.03 8.83 -7.90
N LEU A 83 -1.73 9.16 -7.98
CA LEU A 83 -0.76 8.88 -6.92
C LEU A 83 -1.09 9.62 -5.62
N ALA A 84 -1.54 10.88 -5.71
CA ALA A 84 -1.95 11.67 -4.55
C ALA A 84 -3.14 11.04 -3.80
N GLN A 85 -4.06 10.37 -4.50
CA GLN A 85 -5.19 9.66 -3.89
C GLN A 85 -4.77 8.44 -3.05
N MET A 86 -3.55 7.94 -3.22
CA MET A 86 -2.98 6.83 -2.43
C MET A 86 -2.27 7.30 -1.15
N LEU A 87 -2.23 8.62 -0.93
CA LEU A 87 -1.71 9.27 0.26
C LEU A 87 -2.87 9.63 1.20
N PRO A 88 -2.61 9.89 2.49
CA PRO A 88 -3.65 10.42 3.36
C PRO A 88 -4.08 11.82 2.88
N PRO A 89 -5.37 12.16 2.97
CA PRO A 89 -5.84 13.51 2.72
C PRO A 89 -5.13 14.53 3.62
N LYS A 90 -5.08 15.80 3.19
CA LYS A 90 -4.51 16.89 4.02
C LYS A 90 -5.19 16.94 5.38
N GLY A 91 -4.38 17.07 6.43
CA GLY A 91 -4.85 17.09 7.83
C GLY A 91 -5.10 15.72 8.45
N VAL A 92 -5.17 14.65 7.66
CA VAL A 92 -5.36 13.29 8.19
C VAL A 92 -4.03 12.73 8.68
N THR A 93 -3.95 12.43 9.98
CA THR A 93 -2.77 11.78 10.56
C THR A 93 -2.83 10.27 10.36
N MET A 94 -1.69 9.67 10.00
CA MET A 94 -1.53 8.22 9.88
C MET A 94 -0.68 7.63 11.00
N LYS A 95 -0.90 6.35 11.28
CA LYS A 95 0.02 5.50 12.03
C LYS A 95 0.73 4.56 11.05
N PRO A 96 2.04 4.70 10.83
CA PRO A 96 2.77 3.79 9.93
C PRO A 96 2.90 2.38 10.51
N ARG A 97 2.76 2.22 11.84
CA ARG A 97 2.77 0.94 12.54
C ARG A 97 1.73 0.88 13.66
N PRO A 98 1.18 -0.30 13.98
CA PRO A 98 1.26 -1.56 13.20
C PRO A 98 0.63 -1.40 11.80
N ILE A 99 0.91 -2.33 10.89
CA ILE A 99 0.19 -2.38 9.61
C ILE A 99 -1.15 -3.03 9.87
N LEU A 100 -2.22 -2.37 9.46
CA LEU A 100 -3.58 -2.79 9.70
C LEU A 100 -4.17 -3.46 8.45
N LEU A 101 -5.06 -4.41 8.68
CA LEU A 101 -5.70 -5.22 7.65
C LEU A 101 -7.17 -5.46 8.03
N CYS A 102 -8.08 -5.22 7.08
CA CYS A 102 -9.40 -5.85 7.12
C CYS A 102 -9.38 -7.09 6.22
N ALA A 103 -9.40 -8.28 6.81
CA ALA A 103 -9.31 -9.53 6.07
C ALA A 103 -10.53 -9.77 5.16
N VAL A 104 -11.71 -9.27 5.56
CA VAL A 104 -12.91 -9.35 4.71
C VAL A 104 -12.78 -8.46 3.49
N CYS A 105 -12.41 -7.17 3.66
CA CYS A 105 -12.12 -6.28 2.52
C CYS A 105 -11.02 -6.84 1.61
N TYR A 106 -9.98 -7.45 2.20
CA TYR A 106 -8.88 -8.02 1.44
C TYR A 106 -9.31 -9.28 0.66
N ALA A 107 -10.24 -10.07 1.20
CA ALA A 107 -10.84 -11.20 0.49
C ALA A 107 -11.71 -10.73 -0.69
N GLU A 108 -12.39 -9.59 -0.57
CA GLU A 108 -13.15 -8.98 -1.67
C GLU A 108 -12.23 -8.40 -2.74
N ASN A 109 -11.22 -7.64 -2.32
CA ASN A 109 -10.24 -7.03 -3.21
C ASN A 109 -8.84 -7.06 -2.56
N PRO A 110 -7.86 -7.82 -3.11
CA PRO A 110 -6.60 -8.14 -2.45
C PRO A 110 -5.57 -7.01 -2.54
N TYR A 111 -5.90 -5.86 -1.93
CA TYR A 111 -4.98 -4.74 -1.78
C TYR A 111 -5.11 -4.07 -0.42
N HIS A 112 -4.00 -3.49 0.04
CA HIS A 112 -4.01 -2.70 1.25
C HIS A 112 -4.64 -1.33 0.99
N ARG A 113 -5.61 -0.94 1.80
CA ARG A 113 -6.28 0.36 1.69
C ARG A 113 -5.59 1.42 2.55
N ILE A 114 -5.35 2.61 2.01
CA ILE A 114 -4.66 3.69 2.74
C ILE A 114 -5.38 4.07 4.03
N GLU A 115 -6.71 4.03 4.00
CA GLU A 115 -7.58 4.42 5.10
C GLU A 115 -7.42 3.54 6.35
N TRP A 116 -6.97 2.30 6.20
CA TRP A 116 -6.73 1.42 7.35
C TRP A 116 -5.67 1.95 8.30
N GLN A 117 -4.77 2.81 7.82
CA GLN A 117 -3.67 3.36 8.60
C GLN A 117 -3.97 4.75 9.18
N PHE A 118 -5.19 5.27 9.02
CA PHE A 118 -5.58 6.55 9.61
C PHE A 118 -5.67 6.43 11.15
N LYS A 119 -5.12 7.41 11.88
CA LYS A 119 -5.01 7.37 13.35
C LYS A 119 -6.36 7.24 14.05
N GLU A 120 -7.40 7.81 13.48
CA GLU A 120 -8.77 7.82 14.00
C GLU A 120 -9.53 6.53 13.67
N ARG A 121 -8.99 5.70 12.77
CA ARG A 121 -9.67 4.52 12.26
C ARG A 121 -9.14 3.24 12.90
N TRP A 122 -9.94 2.67 13.79
CA TRP A 122 -9.64 1.39 14.46
C TRP A 122 -10.50 0.22 13.95
N GLY A 123 -11.44 0.50 13.06
CA GLY A 123 -12.33 -0.49 12.46
C GLY A 123 -12.66 -0.16 11.01
N CYS A 124 -13.10 -1.18 10.29
CA CYS A 124 -13.68 -1.03 8.96
C CYS A 124 -15.17 -0.64 9.12
N ASP A 125 -15.44 0.63 9.39
CA ASP A 125 -16.79 1.15 9.71
C ASP A 125 -17.61 1.57 8.46
N GLY A 126 -17.10 1.31 7.26
CA GLY A 126 -17.82 1.58 6.01
C GLY A 126 -17.96 3.05 5.62
N ARG A 127 -17.31 3.97 6.35
CA ARG A 127 -17.11 5.35 5.90
C ARG A 127 -15.78 5.44 5.17
N SER A 128 -15.74 4.91 3.95
CA SER A 128 -14.67 5.29 3.05
C SER A 128 -14.93 6.72 2.57
N ALA A 129 -13.87 7.52 2.44
CA ALA A 129 -13.95 8.82 1.77
C ALA A 129 -14.37 8.68 0.30
N ASN A 130 -14.32 7.46 -0.26
CA ASN A 130 -14.80 7.11 -1.58
C ASN A 130 -16.07 6.27 -1.52
N ARG A 131 -16.96 6.42 -2.50
CA ARG A 131 -18.38 5.99 -2.46
C ARG A 131 -18.62 4.47 -2.39
N LEU A 132 -17.57 3.66 -2.24
CA LEU A 132 -17.66 2.21 -2.07
C LEU A 132 -17.83 1.85 -0.58
N ARG A 133 -19.08 1.65 -0.15
CA ARG A 133 -19.44 1.26 1.22
C ARG A 133 -19.00 -0.18 1.51
N HIS A 134 -17.87 -0.40 2.17
CA HIS A 134 -17.50 -1.71 2.72
C HIS A 134 -17.87 -1.78 4.20
N ARG A 135 -19.06 -2.33 4.49
CA ARG A 135 -19.62 -2.39 5.83
C ARG A 135 -19.28 -3.72 6.50
N HIS A 136 -18.09 -3.85 7.04
CA HIS A 136 -17.77 -5.03 7.88
C HIS A 136 -18.00 -4.74 9.36
N GLN A 137 -17.86 -3.49 9.81
CA GLN A 137 -17.93 -3.11 11.24
C GLN A 137 -16.99 -3.96 12.12
N LEU A 138 -15.86 -4.38 11.55
CA LEU A 138 -14.88 -5.22 12.22
C LEU A 138 -13.65 -4.40 12.65
N PRO A 139 -13.06 -4.69 13.82
CA PRO A 139 -11.75 -4.17 14.20
C PRO A 139 -10.71 -4.55 13.16
N LEU A 140 -9.82 -3.62 12.82
CA LEU A 140 -8.69 -3.94 11.93
C LEU A 140 -7.69 -4.85 12.65
N LEU A 141 -7.14 -5.81 11.92
CA LEU A 141 -6.12 -6.73 12.42
C LEU A 141 -4.75 -6.05 12.30
N GLY A 142 -3.93 -6.08 13.35
CA GLY A 142 -2.52 -5.65 13.30
C GLY A 142 -1.51 -6.79 13.23
N LYS A 143 -1.99 -8.03 13.34
CA LYS A 143 -1.19 -9.25 13.39
C LYS A 143 -1.97 -10.44 12.85
N CYS A 144 -1.24 -11.49 12.45
CA CYS A 144 -1.83 -12.76 12.05
C CYS A 144 -2.66 -13.36 13.19
N ILE A 145 -3.90 -13.75 12.88
CA ILE A 145 -4.81 -14.36 13.85
C ILE A 145 -4.42 -15.80 14.26
N ASN A 146 -3.43 -16.39 13.59
CA ASN A 146 -3.01 -17.77 13.81
C ASN A 146 -1.70 -17.84 14.63
N CYS A 147 -0.68 -17.10 14.22
CA CYS A 147 0.65 -17.14 14.85
C CYS A 147 1.11 -15.79 15.41
N GLU A 148 0.23 -14.80 15.46
CA GLU A 148 0.48 -13.47 16.04
C GLU A 148 1.59 -12.63 15.41
N THR A 149 2.22 -13.10 14.33
CA THR A 149 3.23 -12.34 13.58
C THR A 149 2.62 -11.02 13.08
N PRO A 150 3.22 -9.86 13.38
CA PRO A 150 2.79 -8.58 12.84
C PRO A 150 2.81 -8.56 11.31
N PHE A 151 1.88 -7.83 10.70
CA PHE A 151 1.88 -7.74 9.24
C PHE A 151 3.09 -6.97 8.71
N PRO A 152 3.75 -7.46 7.64
CA PRO A 152 4.82 -6.72 6.98
C PRO A 152 4.26 -5.45 6.32
N ILE A 153 5.13 -4.55 5.88
CA ILE A 153 4.67 -3.37 5.12
C ILE A 153 3.89 -3.81 3.87
N PRO A 154 2.88 -3.04 3.42
CA PRO A 154 2.04 -3.43 2.29
C PRO A 154 2.82 -3.70 1.00
N ALA A 155 3.92 -2.97 0.78
CA ALA A 155 4.83 -3.21 -0.33
C ALA A 155 5.37 -4.65 -0.41
N LEU A 156 5.38 -5.40 0.71
CA LEU A 156 5.87 -6.78 0.79
C LEU A 156 4.76 -7.84 0.71
N TRP A 157 3.51 -7.45 0.46
CA TRP A 157 2.39 -8.39 0.35
C TRP A 157 2.40 -9.02 -1.05
N VAL A 158 3.27 -10.01 -1.25
CA VAL A 158 3.44 -10.71 -2.54
C VAL A 158 2.22 -11.60 -2.82
N GLU A 159 2.02 -12.61 -1.96
CA GLU A 159 0.91 -13.57 -2.06
C GLU A 159 -0.28 -13.20 -1.14
N GLY A 160 -0.16 -12.09 -0.42
CA GLY A 160 -1.20 -11.67 0.53
C GLY A 160 -1.38 -12.65 1.69
N GLU A 161 -0.27 -13.08 2.30
CA GLU A 161 -0.27 -14.08 3.37
C GLU A 161 0.68 -13.73 4.52
N CYS A 162 0.51 -14.41 5.65
CA CYS A 162 1.42 -14.28 6.78
C CYS A 162 2.81 -14.82 6.41
N PRO A 163 3.90 -14.06 6.61
CA PRO A 163 5.25 -14.49 6.23
C PRO A 163 5.80 -15.63 7.09
N HIS A 164 5.13 -15.98 8.19
CA HIS A 164 5.58 -17.02 9.12
C HIS A 164 4.79 -18.33 8.99
N CYS A 165 3.46 -18.26 9.03
CA CYS A 165 2.60 -19.45 8.96
C CYS A 165 1.88 -19.64 7.62
N PHE A 166 2.15 -18.78 6.63
CA PHE A 166 1.56 -18.83 5.28
C PHE A 166 0.03 -18.82 5.26
N LEU A 167 -0.62 -18.38 6.34
CA LEU A 167 -2.08 -18.22 6.35
C LEU A 167 -2.44 -17.04 5.44
N PRO A 168 -3.22 -17.25 4.36
CA PRO A 168 -3.64 -16.15 3.50
C PRO A 168 -4.48 -15.14 4.27
N PHE A 169 -4.23 -13.85 4.03
CA PHE A 169 -4.96 -12.74 4.64
C PHE A 169 -6.47 -12.88 4.40
N ALA A 170 -6.89 -13.24 3.20
CA ALA A 170 -8.29 -13.48 2.87
C ALA A 170 -8.95 -14.57 3.75
N ARG A 171 -8.21 -15.62 4.13
CA ARG A 171 -8.74 -16.69 5.02
C ARG A 171 -8.93 -16.22 6.46
N MET A 172 -8.26 -15.13 6.87
CA MET A 172 -8.44 -14.56 8.21
C MET A 172 -9.84 -13.96 8.40
N ALA A 173 -10.56 -13.66 7.32
CA ALA A 173 -11.94 -13.16 7.34
C ALA A 173 -12.88 -14.03 8.17
N LYS A 174 -12.71 -15.37 8.12
CA LYS A 174 -13.56 -16.33 8.85
C LYS A 174 -13.48 -16.20 10.38
N ARG A 175 -12.41 -15.58 10.89
CA ARG A 175 -12.13 -15.47 12.33
C ARG A 175 -11.95 -14.02 12.79
N GLN A 176 -12.00 -13.05 11.88
CA GLN A 176 -12.05 -11.63 12.23
C GLN A 176 -13.45 -11.33 12.78
N LYS A 177 -13.58 -11.31 14.11
CA LYS A 177 -14.85 -11.06 14.80
C LYS A 177 -14.93 -9.61 15.27
N SER A 178 -16.15 -9.08 15.37
CA SER A 178 -16.36 -7.82 16.07
C SER A 178 -15.89 -7.98 17.51
N ARG A 179 -15.34 -6.91 18.11
CA ARG A 179 -15.20 -6.89 19.56
C ARG A 179 -16.63 -6.99 20.10
N ARG A 180 -16.93 -8.02 20.90
CA ARG A 180 -18.17 -8.07 21.67
C ARG A 180 -18.23 -6.77 22.49
N ALA A 181 -19.37 -6.09 22.40
CA ALA A 181 -19.67 -4.92 23.21
C ALA A 181 -19.56 -5.24 24.70
#